data_AF-A0A5B7WWR8-F1
#
_entry.id   AF-A0A5B7WWR8-F1
#
_cell.length_a   1.000
_cell.length_b   1.000
_cell.length_c   1.000
_cell.angle_alpha   90.00
_cell.angle_beta   90.00
_cell.angle_gamma   90.00
#
_symmetry.space_group_name_H-M   'P 1'
#
loop_
_entity.id
_entity.type
_entity.pdbx_description
1 polymer ?
#
loop_
_entity_poly.entity_id
_entity_poly.type
_entity_poly.pdbx_seq_one_letter_code
_entity_poly.pdbx_strand_id
1 'polypeptide(L)'
;MDLPHVPRLIPPVAAGLAVAAQRLLPRSSQPSRTMKIAATGLAACAAAVAGVAVARFRQSGTTLDPAQPEESSVLVTDGVNAFTRNPMYLGLTGVVTAHALWRQNPWGLLPAAGLWVWLDRKQIPAEERALEKIHPQAYREYQESVPRWVGSRSFGCGEISGKHRLCDGVRGRSASGSAASRLAPGVWVGVGALGLCSALHLGVQIFEPDGLLADATQILLMPALAAAFHAATGGHQHRLVPLVSAALVFSWLGDTIPRFVRAEPGFLALVLSFLAAQGTYIAAFWPYRATSLLCRPWGLAPYVLALAGLVVRCAPQAGQFLLPVLLYGISLSTMAVLATGLGPLAGAGAASFLASDAMIAFRSFTDLQIPVSGFWIISTYVLGQSLLAWAVARKVQEDNQAAEPAGLHAG
;
A
#
# COMPACT_ATOMS: atom_id res chain seq x y z
N MET A 1 -33.00 -31.95 2.63
CA MET A 1 -32.28 -31.30 1.51
C MET A 1 -30.83 -31.29 1.94
N ASP A 2 -30.04 -32.27 1.50
CA ASP A 2 -28.72 -32.54 2.10
C ASP A 2 -27.70 -31.45 1.72
N LEU A 3 -27.15 -30.82 2.75
CA LEU A 3 -26.09 -29.85 2.65
C LEU A 3 -24.77 -30.59 2.36
N PRO A 4 -23.91 -30.07 1.45
CA PRO A 4 -22.69 -30.74 1.08
C PRO A 4 -21.79 -30.84 2.32
N HIS A 5 -21.30 -32.04 2.64
CA HIS A 5 -20.40 -32.26 3.77
C HIS A 5 -19.14 -31.39 3.63
N VAL A 6 -19.04 -30.33 4.44
CA VAL A 6 -17.81 -29.58 4.64
C VAL A 6 -16.81 -30.51 5.36
N PRO A 7 -15.53 -30.55 4.96
CA PRO A 7 -14.52 -31.33 5.67
C PRO A 7 -14.48 -30.97 7.16
N ARG A 8 -14.44 -31.97 8.05
CA ARG A 8 -14.34 -31.74 9.51
C ARG A 8 -13.04 -31.05 9.93
N LEU A 9 -12.02 -31.11 9.08
CA LEU A 9 -10.73 -30.48 9.33
C LEU A 9 -10.80 -29.01 8.92
N ILE A 10 -10.81 -28.09 9.89
CA ILE A 10 -10.82 -26.65 9.60
C ILE A 10 -9.45 -26.18 9.05
N PRO A 11 -9.42 -25.27 8.05
CA PRO A 11 -8.19 -24.85 7.38
C PRO A 11 -7.04 -24.39 8.29
N PRO A 12 -7.25 -23.60 9.37
CA PRO A 12 -6.16 -23.22 10.27
C PRO A 12 -5.49 -24.42 10.95
N VAL A 13 -6.26 -25.46 11.29
CA VAL A 13 -5.72 -26.71 11.86
C VAL A 13 -4.94 -27.48 10.82
N ALA A 14 -5.44 -27.58 9.58
CA ALA A 14 -4.70 -28.20 8.47
C ALA A 14 -3.35 -27.51 8.22
N ALA A 15 -3.31 -26.17 8.27
CA ALA A 15 -2.08 -25.41 8.16
C ALA A 15 -1.12 -25.63 9.36
N GLY A 16 -1.66 -25.71 10.58
CA GLY A 16 -0.87 -26.07 11.76
C GLY A 16 -0.23 -27.47 11.64
N LEU A 17 -0.98 -28.45 11.13
CA LEU A 17 -0.47 -29.78 10.83
C LEU A 17 0.61 -29.77 9.74
N ALA A 18 0.45 -28.96 8.69
CA ALA A 18 1.45 -28.79 7.65
C ALA A 18 2.76 -28.19 8.21
N VAL A 19 2.67 -27.18 9.08
CA VAL A 19 3.83 -26.60 9.79
C VAL A 19 4.48 -27.64 10.71
N ALA A 20 3.68 -28.43 11.44
CA ALA A 20 4.19 -29.51 12.28
C ALA A 20 4.93 -30.57 11.46
N ALA A 21 4.37 -30.99 10.33
CA ALA A 21 5.02 -31.92 9.39
C ALA A 21 6.35 -31.35 8.85
N GLN A 22 6.40 -30.06 8.51
CA GLN A 22 7.65 -29.38 8.13
C GLN A 22 8.69 -29.39 9.25
N ARG A 23 8.27 -29.40 10.53
CA ARG A 23 9.19 -29.45 11.67
C ARG A 23 9.83 -30.83 11.85
N LEU A 24 9.13 -31.90 11.47
CA LEU A 24 9.64 -33.28 11.49
C LEU A 24 10.70 -33.55 10.42
N LEU A 25 10.73 -32.73 9.36
CA LEU A 25 11.76 -32.83 8.32
C LEU A 25 13.11 -32.27 8.79
N PRO A 26 14.25 -32.89 8.43
CA PRO A 26 15.58 -32.40 8.78
C PRO A 26 15.80 -30.96 8.30
N ARG A 27 16.58 -30.16 9.03
CA ARG A 27 17.13 -28.90 8.49
C ARG A 27 18.38 -29.24 7.67
N SER A 28 18.44 -28.77 6.43
CA SER A 28 19.55 -29.02 5.50
C SER A 28 20.81 -28.18 5.80
N SER A 29 20.62 -27.01 6.40
CA SER A 29 21.66 -26.02 6.72
C SER A 29 21.10 -24.98 7.68
N GLN A 30 21.92 -24.03 8.12
CA GLN A 30 21.39 -22.76 8.61
C GLN A 30 20.86 -21.94 7.44
N PRO A 31 19.65 -21.35 7.55
CA PRO A 31 19.10 -20.57 6.47
C PRO A 31 19.98 -19.36 6.17
N SER A 32 20.37 -19.19 4.91
CA SER A 32 21.12 -18.01 4.47
C SER A 32 20.28 -16.75 4.68
N ARG A 33 20.97 -15.61 4.89
CA ARG A 33 20.36 -14.31 5.19
C ARG A 33 19.21 -13.99 4.21
N THR A 34 19.49 -14.15 2.91
CA THR A 34 18.56 -13.93 1.81
C THR A 34 17.29 -14.77 1.91
N MET A 35 17.42 -16.07 2.25
CA MET A 35 16.25 -16.95 2.34
C MET A 35 15.40 -16.64 3.57
N LYS A 36 16.01 -16.26 4.70
CA LYS A 36 15.27 -15.79 5.88
C LYS A 36 14.46 -14.55 5.54
N ILE A 37 15.07 -13.60 4.86
CA ILE A 37 14.43 -12.34 4.46
C ILE A 37 13.29 -12.60 3.46
N ALA A 38 13.52 -13.40 2.42
CA ALA A 38 12.50 -13.77 1.45
C ALA A 38 11.31 -14.49 2.11
N ALA A 39 11.59 -15.42 3.02
CA ALA A 39 10.57 -16.11 3.79
C ALA A 39 9.77 -15.14 4.69
N THR A 40 10.43 -14.26 5.43
CA THR A 40 9.76 -13.29 6.30
C THR A 40 8.90 -12.31 5.50
N GLY A 41 9.41 -11.80 4.37
CA GLY A 41 8.65 -10.92 3.48
C GLY A 41 7.43 -11.61 2.88
N LEU A 42 7.58 -12.86 2.43
CA LEU A 42 6.46 -13.68 1.96
C LEU A 42 5.42 -13.92 3.07
N ALA A 43 5.87 -14.25 4.29
CA ALA A 43 4.97 -14.44 5.44
C ALA A 43 4.19 -13.16 5.78
N ALA A 44 4.86 -12.02 5.81
CA ALA A 44 4.23 -10.73 6.11
C ALA A 44 3.19 -10.35 5.05
N CYS A 45 3.55 -10.48 3.76
CA CYS A 45 2.62 -10.23 2.66
C CYS A 45 1.40 -11.16 2.70
N ALA A 46 1.63 -12.47 2.90
CA ALA A 46 0.57 -13.47 2.98
C ALA A 46 -0.36 -13.23 4.18
N ALA A 47 0.21 -12.87 5.34
CA ALA A 47 -0.57 -12.49 6.52
C ALA A 47 -1.38 -11.21 6.31
N ALA A 48 -0.83 -10.21 5.61
CA ALA A 48 -1.54 -8.97 5.28
C ALA A 48 -2.73 -9.23 4.34
N VAL A 49 -2.55 -10.05 3.29
CA VAL A 49 -3.65 -10.44 2.38
C VAL A 49 -4.79 -11.13 3.15
N ALA A 50 -4.46 -12.08 4.03
CA ALA A 50 -5.45 -12.74 4.88
C ALA A 50 -6.11 -11.77 5.87
N GLY A 51 -5.34 -10.89 6.50
CA GLY A 51 -5.83 -9.91 7.47
C GLY A 51 -6.78 -8.88 6.86
N VAL A 52 -6.47 -8.38 5.67
CA VAL A 52 -7.34 -7.47 4.91
C VAL A 52 -8.64 -8.17 4.52
N ALA A 53 -8.58 -9.43 4.07
CA ALA A 53 -9.77 -10.22 3.80
C ALA A 53 -10.64 -10.38 5.06
N VAL A 54 -10.04 -10.81 6.18
CA VAL A 54 -10.76 -10.98 7.46
C VAL A 54 -11.41 -9.68 7.92
N ALA A 55 -10.68 -8.55 7.85
CA ALA A 55 -11.22 -7.24 8.22
C ALA A 55 -12.42 -6.85 7.36
N ARG A 56 -12.39 -7.15 6.05
CA ARG A 56 -13.51 -6.89 5.15
C ARG A 56 -14.73 -7.75 5.43
N PHE A 57 -14.54 -9.05 5.63
CA PHE A 57 -15.65 -9.95 6.00
C PHE A 57 -16.30 -9.52 7.33
N ARG A 58 -15.50 -9.09 8.32
CA ARG A 58 -16.02 -8.51 9.58
C ARG A 58 -16.82 -7.23 9.37
N GLN A 59 -16.34 -6.32 8.52
CA GLN A 59 -17.04 -5.06 8.20
C GLN A 59 -18.35 -5.30 7.46
N SER A 60 -18.40 -6.34 6.62
CA SER A 60 -19.61 -6.73 5.88
C SER A 60 -20.60 -7.56 6.70
N GLY A 61 -20.30 -7.87 7.97
CA GLY A 61 -21.19 -8.60 8.87
C GLY A 61 -21.48 -10.04 8.41
N THR A 62 -20.57 -10.64 7.64
CA THR A 62 -20.71 -12.01 7.11
C THR A 62 -19.82 -12.99 7.90
N THR A 63 -20.16 -14.27 7.87
CA THR A 63 -19.45 -15.30 8.67
C THR A 63 -18.01 -15.49 8.21
N LEU A 64 -17.13 -15.73 9.18
CA LEU A 64 -15.72 -16.11 8.97
C LEU A 64 -15.50 -17.62 9.13
N ASP A 65 -16.53 -18.38 9.55
CA ASP A 65 -16.39 -19.78 9.90
C ASP A 65 -16.38 -20.66 8.63
N PRO A 66 -15.23 -21.27 8.27
CA PRO A 66 -15.14 -22.18 7.13
C PRO A 66 -16.00 -23.44 7.29
N ALA A 67 -16.39 -23.78 8.52
CA ALA A 67 -17.21 -24.93 8.83
C ALA A 67 -18.70 -24.68 8.61
N GLN A 68 -19.12 -23.41 8.49
CA GLN A 68 -20.53 -23.00 8.37
C GLN A 68 -20.71 -21.92 7.29
N PRO A 69 -20.42 -22.25 6.01
CA PRO A 69 -20.54 -21.30 4.90
C PRO A 69 -21.98 -20.81 4.66
N GLU A 70 -22.96 -21.44 5.30
CA GLU A 70 -24.40 -21.20 5.16
C GLU A 70 -24.91 -19.96 5.89
N GLU A 71 -24.10 -19.43 6.81
CA GLU A 71 -24.40 -18.19 7.53
C GLU A 71 -23.92 -16.93 6.78
N SER A 72 -23.38 -17.09 5.57
CA SER A 72 -22.93 -15.95 4.75
C SER A 72 -24.13 -15.16 4.21
N SER A 73 -24.45 -14.04 4.87
CA SER A 73 -25.55 -13.14 4.48
C SER A 73 -25.22 -12.24 3.29
N VAL A 74 -23.94 -12.01 3.01
CA VAL A 74 -23.46 -11.08 1.97
C VAL A 74 -22.27 -11.66 1.22
N LEU A 75 -22.33 -11.65 -0.12
CA LEU A 75 -21.22 -12.04 -0.99
C LEU A 75 -20.23 -10.88 -1.15
N VAL A 76 -19.03 -11.03 -0.60
CA VAL A 76 -17.94 -10.03 -0.70
C VAL A 76 -17.11 -10.29 -1.96
N THR A 77 -17.16 -9.38 -2.93
CA THR A 77 -16.49 -9.48 -4.24
C THR A 77 -15.46 -8.37 -4.51
N ASP A 78 -15.28 -7.43 -3.58
CA ASP A 78 -14.40 -6.26 -3.72
C ASP A 78 -13.07 -6.41 -2.97
N GLY A 79 -12.17 -5.43 -3.12
CA GLY A 79 -10.84 -5.46 -2.48
C GLY A 79 -10.02 -6.67 -2.90
N VAL A 80 -9.50 -7.43 -1.92
CA VAL A 80 -8.68 -8.63 -2.18
C VAL A 80 -9.49 -9.79 -2.79
N ASN A 81 -10.81 -9.81 -2.58
CA ASN A 81 -11.72 -10.79 -3.17
C ASN A 81 -11.90 -10.57 -4.69
N ALA A 82 -11.58 -9.39 -5.22
CA ALA A 82 -11.63 -9.15 -6.67
C ALA A 82 -10.51 -9.88 -7.44
N PHE A 83 -9.43 -10.30 -6.76
CA PHE A 83 -8.27 -10.95 -7.39
C PHE A 83 -8.28 -12.47 -7.23
N THR A 84 -8.84 -12.95 -6.13
CA THR A 84 -8.98 -14.38 -5.84
C THR A 84 -10.25 -14.56 -5.03
N ARG A 85 -11.01 -15.63 -5.31
CA ARG A 85 -12.19 -15.94 -4.52
C ARG A 85 -11.85 -16.40 -3.10
N ASN A 86 -10.59 -16.76 -2.85
CA ASN A 86 -10.15 -17.38 -1.59
C ASN A 86 -8.90 -16.68 -1.00
N PRO A 87 -8.95 -15.36 -0.70
CA PRO A 87 -7.77 -14.61 -0.27
C PRO A 87 -7.25 -15.04 1.11
N MET A 88 -8.11 -15.51 2.00
CA MET A 88 -7.71 -16.07 3.29
C MET A 88 -6.88 -17.35 3.13
N TYR A 89 -7.28 -18.25 2.21
CA TYR A 89 -6.54 -19.47 1.91
C TYR A 89 -5.26 -19.24 1.12
N LEU A 90 -5.24 -18.20 0.28
CA LEU A 90 -4.01 -17.72 -0.34
C LEU A 90 -3.01 -17.24 0.72
N GLY A 91 -3.45 -16.44 1.69
CA GLY A 91 -2.58 -16.03 2.79
C GLY A 91 -2.10 -17.20 3.66
N LEU A 92 -3.00 -18.14 3.97
CA LEU A 92 -2.66 -19.32 4.78
C LEU A 92 -1.61 -20.22 4.10
N THR A 93 -1.80 -20.53 2.82
CA THR A 93 -0.83 -21.30 2.02
C THR A 93 0.49 -20.53 1.84
N GLY A 94 0.44 -19.21 1.70
CA GLY A 94 1.62 -18.34 1.65
C GLY A 94 2.45 -18.37 2.94
N VAL A 95 1.82 -18.33 4.11
CA VAL A 95 2.51 -18.44 5.42
C VAL A 95 3.18 -19.80 5.60
N VAL A 96 2.50 -20.89 5.22
CA VAL A 96 3.08 -22.26 5.29
C VAL A 96 4.23 -22.44 4.30
N THR A 97 4.15 -21.81 3.13
CA THR A 97 5.22 -21.78 2.12
C THR A 97 6.41 -20.97 2.61
N ALA A 98 6.17 -19.81 3.24
CA ALA A 98 7.22 -19.02 3.87
C ALA A 98 7.97 -19.80 4.97
N HIS A 99 7.24 -20.55 5.81
CA HIS A 99 7.89 -21.39 6.82
C HIS A 99 8.74 -22.51 6.19
N ALA A 100 8.31 -23.11 5.07
CA ALA A 100 9.13 -24.07 4.31
C ALA A 100 10.45 -23.45 3.82
N LEU A 101 10.37 -22.26 3.22
CA LEU A 101 11.54 -21.51 2.74
C LEU A 101 12.48 -21.14 3.89
N TRP A 102 11.91 -20.70 5.02
CA TRP A 102 12.68 -20.38 6.24
C TRP A 102 13.41 -21.61 6.80
N ARG A 103 12.89 -22.82 6.59
CA ARG A 103 13.54 -24.08 6.98
C ARG A 103 14.63 -24.54 6.01
N GLN A 104 14.74 -23.92 4.83
CA GLN A 104 15.69 -24.26 3.75
C GLN A 104 15.67 -25.71 3.28
N ASN A 105 14.57 -26.42 3.53
CA ASN A 105 14.40 -27.79 3.07
C ASN A 105 13.39 -27.80 1.92
N PRO A 106 13.78 -28.20 0.68
CA PRO A 106 12.84 -28.30 -0.44
C PRO A 106 11.70 -29.29 -0.15
N TRP A 107 11.94 -30.32 0.66
CA TRP A 107 10.90 -31.24 1.13
C TRP A 107 9.85 -30.56 2.02
N GLY A 108 10.19 -29.42 2.63
CA GLY A 108 9.23 -28.58 3.36
C GLY A 108 8.14 -27.97 2.48
N LEU A 109 8.33 -27.93 1.17
CA LEU A 109 7.29 -27.53 0.21
C LEU A 109 6.23 -28.62 0.02
N LEU A 110 6.53 -29.90 0.32
CA LEU A 110 5.55 -30.98 0.17
C LEU A 110 4.33 -30.81 1.11
N PRO A 111 4.49 -30.52 2.42
CA PRO A 111 3.34 -30.19 3.27
C PRO A 111 2.57 -28.94 2.81
N ALA A 112 3.25 -27.93 2.26
CA ALA A 112 2.60 -26.73 1.73
C ALA A 112 1.77 -27.04 0.47
N ALA A 113 2.33 -27.84 -0.45
CA ALA A 113 1.64 -28.34 -1.63
C ALA A 113 0.46 -29.25 -1.26
N GLY A 114 0.64 -30.13 -0.26
CA GLY A 114 -0.43 -30.97 0.27
C GLY A 114 -1.59 -30.18 0.85
N LEU A 115 -1.29 -29.11 1.62
CA LEU A 115 -2.30 -28.17 2.11
C LEU A 115 -3.03 -27.49 0.94
N TRP A 116 -2.31 -26.99 -0.05
CA TRP A 116 -2.90 -26.34 -1.22
C TRP A 116 -3.81 -27.30 -2.01
N VAL A 117 -3.37 -28.54 -2.28
CA VAL A 117 -4.17 -29.56 -2.96
C VAL A 117 -5.43 -29.90 -2.17
N TRP A 118 -5.32 -30.07 -0.85
CA TRP A 118 -6.48 -30.35 0.00
C TRP A 118 -7.49 -29.18 0.00
N LEU A 119 -6.99 -27.94 0.11
CA LEU A 119 -7.84 -26.74 0.01
C LEU A 119 -8.54 -26.67 -1.35
N ASP A 120 -7.80 -26.83 -2.44
CA ASP A 120 -8.33 -26.74 -3.82
C ASP A 120 -9.33 -27.84 -4.17
N ARG A 121 -9.11 -29.07 -3.67
CA ARG A 121 -9.91 -30.24 -4.06
C ARG A 121 -11.06 -30.56 -3.10
N LYS A 122 -10.98 -30.15 -1.84
CA LYS A 122 -11.95 -30.54 -0.81
C LYS A 122 -12.61 -29.33 -0.16
N GLN A 123 -11.83 -28.45 0.47
CA GLN A 123 -12.38 -27.35 1.26
C GLN A 123 -13.09 -26.32 0.39
N ILE A 124 -12.37 -25.73 -0.57
CA ILE A 124 -12.89 -24.66 -1.42
C ILE A 124 -14.13 -25.16 -2.17
N PRO A 125 -14.13 -26.31 -2.88
CA PRO A 125 -15.34 -26.78 -3.56
C PRO A 125 -16.54 -27.05 -2.65
N ALA A 126 -16.36 -27.33 -1.36
CA ALA A 126 -17.46 -27.44 -0.41
C ALA A 126 -18.07 -26.06 -0.12
N GLU A 127 -17.23 -25.06 0.14
CA GLU A 127 -17.65 -23.66 0.36
C GLU A 127 -18.26 -23.04 -0.89
N GLU A 128 -17.66 -23.22 -2.06
CA GLU A 128 -18.19 -22.68 -3.33
C GLU A 128 -19.59 -23.24 -3.62
N ARG A 129 -19.85 -24.53 -3.33
CA ARG A 129 -21.18 -25.14 -3.48
C ARG A 129 -22.19 -24.61 -2.48
N ALA A 130 -21.78 -24.28 -1.27
CA ALA A 130 -22.65 -23.64 -0.30
C ALA A 130 -22.99 -22.20 -0.73
N LEU A 131 -21.99 -21.42 -1.14
CA LEU A 131 -22.17 -20.06 -1.66
C LEU A 131 -23.03 -20.02 -2.92
N GLU A 132 -22.89 -20.98 -3.83
CA GLU A 132 -23.76 -21.10 -5.01
C GLU A 132 -25.22 -21.41 -4.63
N LYS A 133 -25.45 -22.18 -3.55
CA LYS A 133 -26.83 -22.41 -3.07
C LYS A 133 -27.45 -21.16 -2.45
N ILE A 134 -26.67 -20.35 -1.74
CA ILE A 134 -27.15 -19.14 -1.05
C ILE A 134 -27.32 -17.97 -2.05
N HIS A 135 -26.39 -17.83 -2.98
CA HIS A 135 -26.34 -16.72 -3.95
C HIS A 135 -26.17 -17.23 -5.40
N PRO A 136 -27.16 -17.94 -5.97
CA PRO A 136 -26.99 -18.73 -7.20
C PRO A 136 -26.57 -17.93 -8.44
N GLN A 137 -27.17 -16.78 -8.69
CA GLN A 137 -26.81 -15.97 -9.86
C GLN A 137 -25.55 -15.13 -9.62
N ALA A 138 -25.51 -14.40 -8.50
CA ALA A 138 -24.38 -13.53 -8.16
C ALA A 138 -23.06 -14.30 -7.97
N TYR A 139 -23.12 -15.52 -7.43
CA TYR A 139 -21.92 -16.33 -7.26
C TYR A 139 -21.40 -16.86 -8.60
N ARG A 140 -22.26 -17.30 -9.52
CA ARG A 140 -21.82 -17.74 -10.86
C ARG A 140 -21.11 -16.63 -11.64
N GLU A 141 -21.69 -15.43 -11.64
CA GLU A 141 -21.07 -14.24 -12.25
C GLU A 141 -19.69 -13.92 -11.62
N TYR A 142 -19.58 -14.10 -10.31
CA TYR A 142 -18.31 -13.97 -9.59
C TYR A 142 -17.29 -15.08 -9.95
N GLN A 143 -17.74 -16.32 -10.18
CA GLN A 143 -16.86 -17.42 -10.60
C GLN A 143 -16.31 -17.23 -12.02
N GLU A 144 -17.09 -16.63 -12.91
CA GLU A 144 -16.70 -16.33 -14.28
C GLU A 144 -15.64 -15.23 -14.35
N SER A 145 -15.76 -14.21 -13.48
CA SER A 145 -14.90 -13.03 -13.46
C SER A 145 -13.64 -13.20 -12.61
N VAL A 146 -13.72 -13.92 -11.48
CA VAL A 146 -12.61 -14.04 -10.53
C VAL A 146 -12.16 -15.50 -10.42
N PRO A 147 -10.88 -15.82 -10.62
CA PRO A 147 -10.40 -17.19 -10.49
C PRO A 147 -10.37 -17.64 -9.02
N ARG A 148 -10.41 -18.96 -8.82
CA ARG A 148 -10.35 -19.58 -7.48
C ARG A 148 -9.06 -19.22 -6.71
N TRP A 149 -7.95 -19.19 -7.45
CA TRP A 149 -6.62 -18.77 -7.02
C TRP A 149 -6.13 -17.67 -7.95
N VAL A 150 -5.13 -16.89 -7.51
CA VAL A 150 -4.54 -15.85 -8.35
C VAL A 150 -4.03 -16.46 -9.67
N GLY A 151 -4.40 -15.87 -10.79
CA GLY A 151 -4.04 -16.36 -12.14
C GLY A 151 -4.22 -15.29 -13.21
N SER A 152 -4.12 -15.67 -14.48
CA SER A 152 -4.20 -14.73 -15.62
C SER A 152 -5.49 -13.89 -15.63
N ARG A 153 -6.62 -14.46 -15.18
CA ARG A 153 -7.90 -13.74 -15.03
C ARG A 153 -7.93 -12.74 -13.88
N SER A 154 -7.11 -12.94 -12.84
CA SER A 154 -6.92 -11.95 -11.76
C SER A 154 -6.32 -10.64 -12.28
N PHE A 155 -5.69 -10.68 -13.47
CA PHE A 155 -4.97 -9.56 -14.08
C PHE A 155 -5.38 -9.31 -15.54
N GLY A 156 -6.41 -10.03 -16.03
CA GLY A 156 -6.85 -10.00 -17.43
C GLY A 156 -7.94 -8.97 -17.65
N CYS A 157 -7.78 -8.12 -18.66
CA CYS A 157 -8.80 -7.18 -19.12
C CYS A 157 -9.94 -7.97 -19.79
N GLY A 158 -11.13 -7.95 -19.18
CA GLY A 158 -12.31 -8.66 -19.67
C GLY A 158 -13.36 -7.70 -20.20
N GLU A 159 -13.52 -7.63 -21.52
CA GLU A 159 -14.68 -7.00 -22.15
C GLU A 159 -15.91 -7.88 -21.91
N ILE A 160 -16.79 -7.46 -21.00
CA ILE A 160 -18.13 -8.04 -20.90
C ILE A 160 -18.95 -7.51 -22.08
N SER A 161 -18.91 -8.26 -23.18
CA SER A 161 -19.77 -8.12 -24.34
C SER A 161 -21.24 -8.28 -23.94
N GLY A 162 -21.93 -7.16 -23.73
CA GLY A 162 -23.37 -7.11 -23.50
C GLY A 162 -24.14 -7.11 -24.82
N LYS A 163 -24.38 -8.29 -25.39
CA LYS A 163 -25.51 -8.52 -26.32
C LYS A 163 -26.27 -9.74 -25.83
N HIS A 164 -27.41 -9.52 -25.19
CA HIS A 164 -28.65 -10.23 -25.50
C HIS A 164 -29.84 -9.31 -25.19
N ARG A 165 -30.54 -8.99 -26.26
CA ARG A 165 -31.78 -8.23 -26.33
C ARG A 165 -32.90 -9.26 -26.22
N LEU A 166 -33.85 -9.10 -25.29
CA LEU A 166 -35.27 -9.50 -25.44
C LEU A 166 -36.11 -9.07 -24.22
N CYS A 167 -37.22 -8.40 -24.54
CA CYS A 167 -38.48 -8.23 -23.81
C CYS A 167 -38.61 -7.16 -22.68
N ASP A 168 -39.34 -6.11 -23.08
CA ASP A 168 -40.47 -5.49 -22.37
C ASP A 168 -40.23 -4.55 -21.18
N GLY A 169 -40.04 -3.28 -21.54
CA GLY A 169 -41.02 -2.22 -21.21
C GLY A 169 -41.33 -1.94 -19.74
N VAL A 170 -40.52 -1.10 -19.08
CA VAL A 170 -41.00 -0.08 -18.13
C VAL A 170 -40.08 1.14 -18.20
N ARG A 171 -40.64 2.30 -18.56
CA ARG A 171 -40.00 3.61 -18.38
C ARG A 171 -39.84 3.87 -16.88
N GLY A 172 -38.60 3.94 -16.40
CA GLY A 172 -38.31 4.30 -15.02
C GLY A 172 -36.82 4.60 -14.82
N ARG A 173 -36.46 5.88 -14.97
CA ARG A 173 -35.27 6.58 -14.45
C ARG A 173 -34.07 5.66 -14.10
N SER A 174 -33.15 5.52 -15.06
CA SER A 174 -31.82 4.95 -14.82
C SER A 174 -31.04 5.84 -13.84
N ALA A 175 -30.67 5.23 -12.73
CA ALA A 175 -29.76 5.75 -11.72
C ALA A 175 -28.38 6.01 -12.32
N SER A 176 -27.77 7.14 -11.91
CA SER A 176 -26.35 7.42 -12.12
C SER A 176 -25.50 6.39 -11.36
N GLY A 177 -25.21 5.26 -12.01
CA GLY A 177 -24.22 4.30 -11.56
C GLY A 177 -22.83 4.88 -11.71
N SER A 178 -22.23 5.26 -10.58
CA SER A 178 -20.84 5.68 -10.41
C SER A 178 -19.90 4.86 -11.30
N ALA A 179 -19.29 5.52 -12.29
CA ALA A 179 -18.13 5.02 -13.00
C ALA A 179 -16.97 4.87 -12.00
N ALA A 180 -16.86 3.71 -11.35
CA ALA A 180 -15.68 3.35 -10.59
C ALA A 180 -14.54 3.13 -11.60
N SER A 181 -13.75 4.19 -11.82
CA SER A 181 -12.56 4.17 -12.67
C SER A 181 -11.62 3.06 -12.22
N ARG A 182 -11.58 1.95 -12.96
CA ARG A 182 -10.59 0.89 -12.71
C ARG A 182 -9.23 1.48 -13.03
N LEU A 183 -8.38 1.58 -12.01
CA LEU A 183 -6.99 2.04 -12.17
C LEU A 183 -6.25 1.13 -13.15
N ALA A 184 -5.45 1.73 -14.02
CA ALA A 184 -4.69 0.99 -15.02
C ALA A 184 -3.80 -0.10 -14.37
N PRO A 185 -3.59 -1.27 -15.01
CA PRO A 185 -2.78 -2.36 -14.46
C PRO A 185 -1.38 -1.93 -13.98
N GLY A 186 -0.77 -0.94 -14.64
CA GLY A 186 0.52 -0.38 -14.24
C GLY A 186 0.53 0.27 -12.85
N VAL A 187 -0.62 0.77 -12.37
CA VAL A 187 -0.74 1.35 -11.03
C VAL A 187 -0.47 0.29 -9.97
N TRP A 188 -1.05 -0.91 -10.16
CA TRP A 188 -0.90 -2.01 -9.22
C TRP A 188 0.51 -2.61 -9.24
N VAL A 189 1.19 -2.60 -10.38
CA VAL A 189 2.60 -2.99 -10.46
C VAL A 189 3.46 -2.03 -9.63
N GLY A 190 3.26 -0.72 -9.79
CA GLY A 190 3.99 0.30 -9.02
C GLY A 190 3.67 0.23 -7.51
N VAL A 191 2.39 0.13 -7.15
CA VAL A 191 1.96 0.00 -5.74
C VAL A 191 2.48 -1.30 -5.12
N GLY A 192 2.46 -2.41 -5.87
CA GLY A 192 3.02 -3.68 -5.43
C GLY A 192 4.53 -3.62 -5.22
N ALA A 193 5.26 -3.00 -6.15
CA ALA A 193 6.71 -2.77 -6.01
C ALA A 193 7.03 -1.90 -4.79
N LEU A 194 6.29 -0.81 -4.59
CA LEU A 194 6.44 0.06 -3.42
C LEU A 194 6.12 -0.68 -2.12
N GLY A 195 5.03 -1.44 -2.09
CA GLY A 195 4.63 -2.24 -0.92
C GLY A 195 5.68 -3.29 -0.55
N LEU A 196 6.23 -3.99 -1.55
CA LEU A 196 7.31 -4.95 -1.35
C LEU A 196 8.59 -4.27 -0.85
N CYS A 197 9.03 -3.18 -1.49
CA CYS A 197 10.23 -2.44 -1.08
C CYS A 197 10.06 -1.89 0.34
N SER A 198 8.88 -1.37 0.68
CA SER A 198 8.58 -0.83 2.01
C SER A 198 8.57 -1.91 3.09
N ALA A 199 7.90 -3.05 2.83
CA ALA A 199 7.87 -4.16 3.77
C ALA A 199 9.28 -4.75 4.00
N LEU A 200 10.05 -4.89 2.93
CA LEU A 200 11.43 -5.35 2.99
C LEU A 200 12.30 -4.37 3.78
N HIS A 201 12.26 -3.08 3.44
CA HIS A 201 13.06 -2.05 4.09
C HIS A 201 12.71 -1.91 5.58
N LEU A 202 11.43 -1.81 5.93
CA LEU A 202 10.99 -1.70 7.34
C LEU A 202 11.36 -2.96 8.14
N GLY A 203 11.31 -4.13 7.52
CA GLY A 203 11.81 -5.37 8.14
C GLY A 203 13.31 -5.29 8.41
N VAL A 204 14.11 -4.86 7.43
CA VAL A 204 15.56 -4.71 7.57
C VAL A 204 15.91 -3.66 8.64
N GLN A 205 15.14 -2.57 8.74
CA GLN A 205 15.37 -1.48 9.70
C GLN A 205 15.31 -1.94 11.17
N ILE A 206 14.59 -3.03 11.46
CA ILE A 206 14.48 -3.59 12.82
C ILE A 206 15.68 -4.48 13.17
N PHE A 207 16.25 -5.19 12.18
CA PHE A 207 17.27 -6.22 12.43
C PHE A 207 18.69 -5.78 12.07
N GLU A 208 18.86 -5.03 10.98
CA GLU A 208 20.16 -4.68 10.39
C GLU A 208 20.12 -3.23 9.83
N PRO A 209 19.85 -2.20 10.67
CA PRO A 209 19.59 -0.83 10.23
C PRO A 209 20.75 -0.15 9.50
N ASP A 210 21.99 -0.57 9.78
CA ASP A 210 23.21 -0.01 9.18
C ASP A 210 23.81 -0.94 8.08
N GLY A 211 23.01 -1.89 7.59
CA GLY A 211 23.45 -2.86 6.57
C GLY A 211 23.25 -2.37 5.13
N LEU A 212 24.05 -2.90 4.20
CA LEU A 212 23.93 -2.62 2.76
C LEU A 212 22.53 -2.85 2.19
N LEU A 213 21.76 -3.78 2.78
CA LEU A 213 20.39 -4.05 2.35
C LEU A 213 19.42 -2.95 2.82
N ALA A 214 19.64 -2.33 3.98
CA ALA A 214 18.86 -1.20 4.44
C ALA A 214 19.03 -0.04 3.46
N ASP A 215 20.28 0.23 3.08
CA ASP A 215 20.63 1.24 2.09
C ASP A 215 20.02 0.96 0.72
N ALA A 216 20.23 -0.24 0.17
CA ALA A 216 19.73 -0.61 -1.14
C ALA A 216 18.21 -0.52 -1.23
N THR A 217 17.51 -0.99 -0.19
CA THR A 217 16.04 -1.00 -0.18
C THR A 217 15.46 0.40 0.01
N GLN A 218 16.13 1.29 0.76
CA GLN A 218 15.70 2.68 0.91
C GLN A 218 15.83 3.46 -0.41
N ILE A 219 16.94 3.26 -1.15
CA ILE A 219 17.17 3.90 -2.47
C ILE A 219 16.02 3.59 -3.45
N LEU A 220 15.39 2.41 -3.33
CA LEU A 220 14.35 1.97 -4.25
C LEU A 220 12.94 2.49 -3.90
N LEU A 221 12.73 3.07 -2.71
CA LEU A 221 11.39 3.51 -2.27
C LEU A 221 10.81 4.62 -3.17
N MET A 222 11.55 5.71 -3.36
CA MET A 222 11.08 6.85 -4.16
C MET A 222 10.94 6.53 -5.66
N PRO A 223 11.86 5.78 -6.31
CA PRO A 223 11.66 5.30 -7.68
C PRO A 223 10.42 4.40 -7.83
N ALA A 224 10.16 3.50 -6.88
CA ALA A 224 8.96 2.66 -6.91
C ALA A 224 7.68 3.50 -6.76
N LEU A 225 7.69 4.51 -5.88
CA LEU A 225 6.59 5.45 -5.76
C LEU A 225 6.40 6.31 -7.01
N ALA A 226 7.48 6.79 -7.63
CA ALA A 226 7.41 7.55 -8.88
C ALA A 226 6.81 6.73 -10.01
N ALA A 227 7.19 5.44 -10.13
CA ALA A 227 6.58 4.53 -11.09
C ALA A 227 5.07 4.35 -10.85
N ALA A 228 4.65 4.16 -9.58
CA ALA A 228 3.23 4.09 -9.22
C ALA A 228 2.48 5.38 -9.55
N PHE A 229 3.08 6.53 -9.25
CA PHE A 229 2.52 7.86 -9.52
C PHE A 229 2.35 8.11 -11.02
N HIS A 230 3.36 7.80 -11.84
CA HIS A 230 3.30 7.94 -13.28
C HIS A 230 2.26 7.00 -13.91
N ALA A 231 2.17 5.77 -13.43
CA ALA A 231 1.13 4.85 -13.87
C ALA A 231 -0.28 5.35 -13.50
N ALA A 232 -0.44 5.97 -12.32
CA ALA A 232 -1.72 6.50 -11.85
C ALA A 232 -2.14 7.78 -12.59
N THR A 233 -1.18 8.56 -13.05
CA THR A 233 -1.42 9.79 -13.81
C THR A 233 -1.49 9.55 -15.31
N GLY A 234 -1.27 8.33 -15.82
CA GLY A 234 -1.65 7.91 -17.18
C GLY A 234 -1.07 8.75 -18.33
N GLY A 235 0.05 9.45 -18.10
CA GLY A 235 0.66 10.33 -19.11
C GLY A 235 -0.11 11.63 -19.40
N HIS A 236 -1.09 12.00 -18.57
CA HIS A 236 -1.85 13.23 -18.75
C HIS A 236 -0.95 14.48 -18.67
N GLN A 237 -1.20 15.46 -19.55
CA GLN A 237 -0.49 16.74 -19.55
C GLN A 237 -1.06 17.69 -18.50
N HIS A 238 -0.82 17.38 -17.22
CA HIS A 238 -1.21 18.23 -16.10
C HIS A 238 0.03 18.79 -15.40
N ARG A 239 0.04 20.10 -15.07
CA ARG A 239 1.20 20.78 -14.46
C ARG A 239 1.72 20.12 -13.17
N LEU A 240 0.84 19.43 -12.43
CA LEU A 240 1.22 18.76 -11.19
C LEU A 240 2.13 17.56 -11.45
N VAL A 241 2.00 16.89 -12.59
CA VAL A 241 2.77 15.69 -12.91
C VAL A 241 4.28 15.99 -12.93
N PRO A 242 4.81 16.92 -13.76
CA PRO A 242 6.25 17.18 -13.79
C PRO A 242 6.79 17.75 -12.48
N LEU A 243 6.02 18.59 -11.77
CA LEU A 243 6.46 19.19 -10.51
C LEU A 243 6.55 18.16 -9.37
N VAL A 244 5.57 17.26 -9.26
CA VAL A 244 5.59 16.19 -8.24
C VAL A 244 6.60 15.11 -8.60
N SER A 245 6.78 14.79 -9.88
CA SER A 245 7.88 13.91 -10.31
C SER A 245 9.25 14.49 -9.96
N ALA A 246 9.47 15.80 -10.18
CA ALA A 246 10.69 16.48 -9.75
C ALA A 246 10.87 16.41 -8.22
N ALA A 247 9.79 16.60 -7.45
CA ALA A 247 9.82 16.47 -6.01
C ALA A 247 10.25 15.06 -5.56
N LEU A 248 9.69 14.01 -6.17
CA LEU A 248 10.06 12.62 -5.89
C LEU A 248 11.53 12.32 -6.26
N VAL A 249 12.05 12.91 -7.35
CA VAL A 249 13.47 12.80 -7.71
C VAL A 249 14.36 13.49 -6.67
N PHE A 250 14.01 14.70 -6.22
CA PHE A 250 14.78 15.37 -5.17
C PHE A 250 14.71 14.64 -3.83
N SER A 251 13.56 14.07 -3.47
CA SER A 251 13.43 13.18 -2.31
C SER A 251 14.33 11.94 -2.44
N TRP A 252 14.36 11.32 -3.63
CA TRP A 252 15.27 10.20 -3.91
C TRP A 252 16.74 10.58 -3.80
N LEU A 253 17.14 11.76 -4.27
CA LEU A 253 18.50 12.28 -4.09
C LEU A 253 18.82 12.51 -2.61
N GLY A 254 17.87 13.04 -1.83
CA GLY A 254 17.99 13.22 -0.39
C GLY A 254 18.15 11.91 0.37
N ASP A 255 17.46 10.86 -0.08
CA ASP A 255 17.69 9.50 0.42
C ASP A 255 19.07 8.99 0.02
N THR A 256 19.53 9.22 -1.22
CA THR A 256 20.64 8.48 -1.85
C THR A 256 22.02 9.11 -1.63
N ILE A 257 22.17 10.41 -1.86
CA ILE A 257 23.47 11.11 -1.85
C ILE A 257 24.22 10.98 -0.52
N PRO A 258 23.58 11.14 0.66
CA PRO A 258 24.27 11.13 1.94
C PRO A 258 25.05 9.84 2.23
N ARG A 259 24.69 8.73 1.58
CA ARG A 259 25.37 7.43 1.71
C ARG A 259 26.76 7.38 1.09
N PHE A 260 27.03 8.25 0.12
CA PHE A 260 28.28 8.27 -0.64
C PHE A 260 29.23 9.40 -0.24
N VAL A 261 28.83 10.22 0.75
CA VAL A 261 29.53 11.43 1.16
C VAL A 261 29.85 11.34 2.66
N ARG A 262 30.92 12.00 3.10
CA ARG A 262 31.30 12.03 4.54
C ARG A 262 30.17 12.63 5.39
N ALA A 263 30.08 12.24 6.66
CA ALA A 263 28.94 12.53 7.54
C ALA A 263 28.48 14.01 7.56
N GLU A 264 29.39 14.96 7.78
CA GLU A 264 29.11 16.42 7.79
C GLU A 264 28.52 16.93 6.46
N PRO A 265 29.21 16.80 5.29
CA PRO A 265 28.63 17.20 4.00
C PRO A 265 27.45 16.32 3.55
N GLY A 266 27.37 15.08 4.03
CA GLY A 266 26.25 14.16 3.77
C GLY A 266 24.95 14.66 4.41
N PHE A 267 25.01 15.17 5.64
CA PHE A 267 23.85 15.79 6.29
C PHE A 267 23.38 17.04 5.53
N LEU A 268 24.30 17.90 5.10
CA LEU A 268 23.94 19.07 4.29
C LEU A 268 23.32 18.66 2.94
N ALA A 269 23.88 17.65 2.27
CA ALA A 269 23.34 17.12 1.01
C ALA A 269 21.92 16.56 1.19
N LEU A 270 21.63 15.89 2.31
CA LEU A 270 20.29 15.44 2.69
C LEU A 270 19.34 16.63 2.76
N VAL A 271 19.67 17.61 3.62
CA VAL A 271 18.82 18.79 3.87
C VAL A 271 18.56 19.58 2.60
N LEU A 272 19.59 19.83 1.78
CA LEU A 272 19.46 20.59 0.54
C LEU A 272 18.63 19.87 -0.52
N SER A 273 18.77 18.54 -0.64
CA SER A 273 17.98 17.75 -1.59
C SER A 273 16.51 17.75 -1.20
N PHE A 274 16.19 17.52 0.09
CA PHE A 274 14.82 17.61 0.56
C PHE A 274 14.27 19.05 0.50
N LEU A 275 15.08 20.08 0.74
CA LEU A 275 14.68 21.48 0.56
C LEU A 275 14.28 21.77 -0.90
N ALA A 276 15.03 21.25 -1.87
CA ALA A 276 14.65 21.33 -3.28
C ALA A 276 13.32 20.61 -3.57
N ALA A 277 13.11 19.42 -2.97
CA ALA A 277 11.82 18.72 -3.04
C ALA A 277 10.66 19.57 -2.49
N GLN A 278 10.84 20.21 -1.33
CA GLN A 278 9.81 21.10 -0.77
C GLN A 278 9.54 22.29 -1.70
N GLY A 279 10.57 22.89 -2.29
CA GLY A 279 10.40 23.96 -3.28
C GLY A 279 9.51 23.53 -4.45
N THR A 280 9.73 22.33 -4.99
CA THR A 280 8.89 21.78 -6.07
C THR A 280 7.46 21.46 -5.64
N TYR A 281 7.26 20.90 -4.44
CA TYR A 281 5.90 20.68 -3.91
C TYR A 281 5.16 22.00 -3.64
N ILE A 282 5.83 23.00 -3.06
CA ILE A 282 5.26 24.33 -2.84
C ILE A 282 4.83 24.92 -4.19
N ALA A 283 5.69 24.87 -5.21
CA ALA A 283 5.34 25.34 -6.55
C ALA A 283 4.13 24.58 -7.13
N ALA A 284 4.06 23.27 -6.93
CA ALA A 284 2.93 22.45 -7.36
C ALA A 284 1.61 22.84 -6.67
N PHE A 285 1.66 23.11 -5.37
CA PHE A 285 0.47 23.30 -4.53
C PHE A 285 0.07 24.77 -4.36
N TRP A 286 0.94 25.73 -4.69
CA TRP A 286 0.70 27.17 -4.62
C TRP A 286 -0.61 27.65 -5.28
N PRO A 287 -1.04 27.08 -6.43
CA PRO A 287 -2.30 27.47 -7.04
C PRO A 287 -3.54 27.14 -6.19
N TYR A 288 -3.43 26.16 -5.29
CA TYR A 288 -4.49 25.72 -4.39
C TYR A 288 -4.42 26.40 -3.01
N ARG A 289 -3.61 27.46 -2.86
CA ARG A 289 -3.44 28.18 -1.57
C ARG A 289 -4.74 28.76 -1.00
N ALA A 290 -5.65 29.21 -1.87
CA ALA A 290 -6.92 29.83 -1.44
C ALA A 290 -7.87 28.84 -0.76
N THR A 291 -7.80 27.55 -1.12
CA THR A 291 -8.59 26.47 -0.50
C THR A 291 -7.85 25.79 0.65
N SER A 292 -6.58 26.14 0.88
CA SER A 292 -5.74 25.57 1.93
C SER A 292 -5.93 26.26 3.28
N LEU A 293 -5.32 25.71 4.33
CA LEU A 293 -5.26 26.34 5.65
C LEU A 293 -4.47 27.64 5.68
N LEU A 294 -3.75 28.01 4.61
CA LEU A 294 -3.01 29.28 4.53
C LEU A 294 -3.91 30.51 4.75
N CYS A 295 -5.15 30.44 4.28
CA CYS A 295 -6.14 31.52 4.44
C CYS A 295 -6.96 31.40 5.74
N ARG A 296 -6.65 30.43 6.62
CA ARG A 296 -7.37 30.18 7.88
C ARG A 296 -6.41 30.30 9.06
N PRO A 297 -6.36 31.45 9.77
CA PRO A 297 -5.32 31.72 10.77
C PRO A 297 -5.29 30.68 11.89
N TRP A 298 -6.45 30.23 12.36
CA TRP A 298 -6.53 29.16 13.38
C TRP A 298 -6.08 27.78 12.87
N GLY A 299 -6.23 27.53 11.57
CA GLY A 299 -5.73 26.31 10.93
C GLY A 299 -4.20 26.27 10.80
N LEU A 300 -3.54 27.42 10.83
CA LEU A 300 -2.08 27.52 10.81
C LEU A 300 -1.45 27.24 12.16
N ALA A 301 -2.18 27.47 13.26
CA ALA A 301 -1.64 27.37 14.61
C ALA A 301 -0.94 26.03 14.90
N PRO A 302 -1.49 24.84 14.55
CA PRO A 302 -0.80 23.57 14.76
C PRO A 302 0.56 23.48 14.06
N TYR A 303 0.67 23.99 12.82
CA TYR A 303 1.92 23.94 12.04
C TYR A 303 2.95 24.92 12.59
N VAL A 304 2.52 26.13 12.94
CA VAL A 304 3.40 27.16 13.54
C VAL A 304 3.90 26.70 14.90
N LEU A 305 3.03 26.12 15.74
CA LEU A 305 3.40 25.60 17.06
C LEU A 305 4.34 24.40 16.93
N ALA A 306 4.10 23.49 15.98
CA ALA A 306 5.00 22.36 15.71
C ALA A 306 6.39 22.85 15.28
N LEU A 307 6.46 23.78 14.32
CA LEU A 307 7.71 24.36 13.86
C LEU A 307 8.44 25.11 14.99
N ALA A 308 7.74 25.98 15.73
CA ALA A 308 8.31 26.72 16.85
C ALA A 308 8.85 25.78 17.93
N GLY A 309 8.08 24.73 18.28
CA GLY A 309 8.52 23.70 19.22
C GLY A 309 9.78 22.98 18.73
N LEU A 310 9.82 22.60 17.45
CA LEU A 310 10.99 21.96 16.85
C LEU A 310 12.24 22.86 16.90
N VAL A 311 12.07 24.14 16.53
CA VAL A 311 13.15 25.14 16.56
C VAL A 311 13.66 25.36 17.97
N VAL A 312 12.78 25.55 18.94
CA VAL A 312 13.16 25.74 20.35
C VAL A 312 13.98 24.55 20.87
N ARG A 313 13.64 23.32 20.45
CA ARG A 313 14.35 22.11 20.89
C ARG A 313 15.65 21.84 20.14
N CYS A 314 15.72 22.13 18.84
CA CYS A 314 16.87 21.79 18.00
C CYS A 314 17.90 22.92 17.89
N ALA A 315 17.50 24.18 18.04
CA ALA A 315 18.39 25.32 17.84
C ALA A 315 19.66 25.33 18.71
N PRO A 316 19.62 24.93 20.01
CA PRO A 316 20.81 24.97 20.85
C PRO A 316 21.96 24.07 20.35
N GLN A 317 21.62 22.93 19.72
CA GLN A 317 22.59 21.94 19.22
C GLN A 317 22.82 22.03 17.71
N ALA A 318 22.02 22.81 16.96
CA ALA A 318 22.09 22.85 15.50
C ALA A 318 23.39 23.47 14.95
N GLY A 319 24.04 24.36 15.70
CA GLY A 319 25.30 24.99 15.29
C GLY A 319 25.22 25.62 13.89
N GLN A 320 26.15 25.26 13.01
CA GLN A 320 26.19 25.75 11.62
C GLN A 320 25.02 25.27 10.75
N PHE A 321 24.32 24.21 11.14
CA PHE A 321 23.17 23.68 10.41
C PHE A 321 21.86 24.40 10.74
N LEU A 322 21.86 25.34 11.69
CA LEU A 322 20.67 26.06 12.13
C LEU A 322 19.93 26.72 10.96
N LEU A 323 20.64 27.48 10.11
CA LEU A 323 20.02 28.17 8.99
C LEU A 323 19.42 27.20 7.95
N PRO A 324 20.16 26.19 7.43
CA PRO A 324 19.59 25.16 6.56
C PRO A 324 18.36 24.47 7.16
N VAL A 325 18.39 24.08 8.44
CA VAL A 325 17.29 23.39 9.12
C VAL A 325 16.08 24.29 9.31
N LEU A 326 16.28 25.58 9.60
CA LEU A 326 15.20 26.56 9.70
C LEU A 326 14.51 26.77 8.35
N LEU A 327 15.28 27.01 7.30
CA LEU A 327 14.74 27.16 5.93
C LEU A 327 13.99 25.89 5.52
N TYR A 328 14.56 24.72 5.84
CA TYR A 328 13.92 23.45 5.61
C TYR A 328 12.59 23.32 6.36
N GLY A 329 12.58 23.52 7.68
CA GLY A 329 11.37 23.42 8.51
C GLY A 329 10.26 24.39 8.09
N ILE A 330 10.60 25.62 7.70
CA ILE A 330 9.65 26.60 7.15
C ILE A 330 9.08 26.10 5.83
N SER A 331 9.93 25.61 4.92
CA SER A 331 9.50 25.11 3.62
C SER A 331 8.60 23.87 3.76
N LEU A 332 8.96 22.91 4.62
CA LEU A 332 8.18 21.72 4.89
C LEU A 332 6.82 22.05 5.51
N SER A 333 6.78 22.99 6.45
CA SER A 333 5.52 23.46 7.05
C SER A 333 4.64 24.18 6.03
N THR A 334 5.25 24.99 5.16
CA THR A 334 4.53 25.70 4.08
C THR A 334 3.94 24.72 3.07
N MET A 335 4.74 23.73 2.64
CA MET A 335 4.29 22.63 1.79
C MET A 335 3.11 21.91 2.43
N ALA A 336 3.23 21.56 3.73
CA ALA A 336 2.22 20.80 4.42
C ALA A 336 0.89 21.56 4.57
N VAL A 337 0.96 22.87 4.82
CA VAL A 337 -0.21 23.75 4.82
C VAL A 337 -0.83 23.82 3.42
N LEU A 338 -0.04 24.06 2.37
CA LEU A 338 -0.55 24.17 1.00
C LEU A 338 -1.20 22.87 0.50
N ALA A 339 -0.64 21.71 0.88
CA ALA A 339 -1.16 20.39 0.52
C ALA A 339 -2.62 20.21 0.98
N THR A 340 -3.04 20.83 2.09
CA THR A 340 -4.44 20.78 2.55
C THR A 340 -5.44 21.36 1.53
N GLY A 341 -4.98 22.24 0.64
CA GLY A 341 -5.79 22.82 -0.43
C GLY A 341 -6.21 21.81 -1.51
N LEU A 342 -5.53 20.66 -1.59
CA LEU A 342 -5.86 19.51 -2.44
C LEU A 342 -6.84 18.53 -1.77
N GLY A 343 -7.15 18.74 -0.49
CA GLY A 343 -8.10 17.93 0.28
C GLY A 343 -7.47 17.17 1.46
N PRO A 344 -8.30 16.44 2.23
CA PRO A 344 -7.89 15.81 3.49
C PRO A 344 -6.82 14.73 3.31
N LEU A 345 -6.83 14.02 2.17
CA LEU A 345 -5.84 12.99 1.87
C LEU A 345 -4.43 13.58 1.72
N ALA A 346 -4.31 14.69 0.97
CA ALA A 346 -3.05 15.40 0.80
C ALA A 346 -2.59 16.01 2.14
N GLY A 347 -3.52 16.58 2.92
CA GLY A 347 -3.24 17.07 4.27
C GLY A 347 -2.70 15.99 5.23
N ALA A 348 -3.31 14.79 5.22
CA ALA A 348 -2.84 13.66 6.01
C ALA A 348 -1.45 13.17 5.56
N GLY A 349 -1.20 13.10 4.25
CA GLY A 349 0.11 12.77 3.70
C GLY A 349 1.19 13.78 4.11
N ALA A 350 0.89 15.07 3.96
CA ALA A 350 1.75 16.16 4.41
C ALA A 350 2.04 16.13 5.91
N ALA A 351 1.03 15.87 6.75
CA ALA A 351 1.21 15.76 8.20
C ALA A 351 2.10 14.57 8.58
N SER A 352 1.92 13.41 7.92
CA SER A 352 2.78 12.24 8.10
C SER A 352 4.23 12.53 7.69
N PHE A 353 4.43 13.24 6.58
CA PHE A 353 5.77 13.64 6.13
C PHE A 353 6.41 14.65 7.08
N LEU A 354 5.65 15.63 7.59
CA LEU A 354 6.14 16.56 8.60
C LEU A 354 6.55 15.84 9.90
N ALA A 355 5.78 14.84 10.32
CA ALA A 355 6.10 14.04 11.51
C ALA A 355 7.39 13.21 11.32
N SER A 356 7.59 12.59 10.14
CA SER A 356 8.84 11.92 9.77
C SER A 356 10.05 12.82 10.01
N ASP A 357 10.00 14.02 9.46
CA ASP A 357 11.15 14.91 9.43
C ASP A 357 11.36 15.63 10.75
N ALA A 358 10.29 15.84 11.52
CA ALA A 358 10.41 16.22 12.91
C ALA A 358 11.22 15.16 13.68
N MET A 359 10.95 13.86 13.50
CA MET A 359 11.74 12.79 14.14
C MET A 359 13.19 12.78 13.68
N ILE A 360 13.49 13.10 12.41
CA ILE A 360 14.88 13.28 11.94
C ILE A 360 15.56 14.43 12.70
N ALA A 361 14.92 15.59 12.77
CA ALA A 361 15.48 16.75 13.47
C ALA A 361 15.69 16.48 14.97
N PHE A 362 14.73 15.82 15.63
CA PHE A 362 14.88 15.38 17.02
C PHE A 362 16.07 14.43 17.19
N ARG A 363 16.20 13.42 16.32
CA ARG A 363 17.32 12.47 16.35
C ARG A 363 18.68 13.15 16.12
N SER A 364 18.72 14.19 15.29
CA SER A 364 19.96 14.88 14.91
C SER A 364 20.41 15.95 15.90
N PHE A 365 19.47 16.62 16.58
CA PHE A 365 19.77 17.83 17.37
C PHE A 365 19.30 17.77 18.81
N THR A 366 18.78 16.64 19.29
CA THR A 366 18.39 16.48 20.70
C THR A 366 18.94 15.19 21.28
N ASP A 367 19.10 15.15 22.60
CA ASP A 367 19.58 13.95 23.31
C ASP A 367 18.48 12.89 23.49
N LEU A 368 17.26 13.14 23.00
CA LEU A 368 16.12 12.23 23.14
C LEU A 368 16.25 11.06 22.16
N GLN A 369 16.53 9.88 22.72
CA GLN A 369 16.58 8.64 21.94
C GLN A 369 15.19 8.01 21.82
N ILE A 370 14.58 8.11 20.63
CA ILE A 370 13.36 7.37 20.29
C ILE A 370 13.77 5.94 19.89
N PRO A 371 13.26 4.89 20.56
CA PRO A 371 13.54 3.51 20.18
C PRO A 371 13.12 3.23 18.73
N VAL A 372 14.02 2.62 17.97
CA VAL A 372 13.78 2.26 16.56
C VAL A 372 13.35 3.47 15.70
N SER A 373 13.90 4.66 15.99
CA SER A 373 13.57 5.90 15.28
C SER A 373 13.62 5.78 13.75
N GLY A 374 14.58 5.01 13.20
CA GLY A 374 14.65 4.75 11.76
C GLY A 374 13.41 4.07 11.18
N PHE A 375 12.79 3.14 11.90
CA PHE A 375 11.54 2.49 11.46
C PHE A 375 10.38 3.49 11.41
N TRP A 376 10.25 4.33 12.45
CA TRP A 376 9.18 5.33 12.52
C TRP A 376 9.35 6.43 11.48
N ILE A 377 10.58 6.90 11.28
CA ILE A 377 10.93 7.88 10.25
C ILE A 377 10.52 7.34 8.88
N ILE A 378 11.01 6.16 8.50
CA ILE A 378 10.76 5.65 7.14
C ILE A 378 9.29 5.24 6.93
N SER A 379 8.63 4.66 7.93
CA SER A 379 7.20 4.31 7.79
C SER A 379 6.32 5.56 7.60
N THR A 380 6.54 6.62 8.37
CA THR A 380 5.80 7.89 8.23
C THR A 380 6.18 8.66 6.97
N TYR A 381 7.44 8.57 6.53
CA TYR A 381 7.91 9.12 5.25
C TYR A 381 7.24 8.46 4.05
N VAL A 382 7.31 7.12 3.95
CA VAL A 382 6.70 6.36 2.86
C VAL A 382 5.20 6.57 2.83
N LEU A 383 4.53 6.54 3.98
CA LEU A 383 3.09 6.83 4.08
C LEU A 383 2.79 8.24 3.59
N GLY A 384 3.54 9.24 4.06
CA GLY A 384 3.33 10.64 3.72
C GLY A 384 3.47 10.91 2.22
N GLN A 385 4.58 10.45 1.64
CA GLN A 385 4.87 10.56 0.21
C GLN A 385 3.84 9.82 -0.65
N SER A 386 3.41 8.63 -0.24
CA SER A 386 2.41 7.84 -0.96
C SER A 386 1.04 8.52 -0.97
N LEU A 387 0.61 9.06 0.17
CA LEU A 387 -0.67 9.79 0.28
C LEU A 387 -0.65 11.09 -0.53
N LEU A 388 0.46 11.83 -0.52
CA LEU A 388 0.64 13.03 -1.36
C LEU A 388 0.57 12.69 -2.85
N ALA A 389 1.34 11.69 -3.30
CA ALA A 389 1.33 11.24 -4.69
C ALA A 389 -0.07 10.76 -5.12
N TRP A 390 -0.76 10.02 -4.26
CA TRP A 390 -2.12 9.55 -4.52
C TRP A 390 -3.14 10.68 -4.62
N ALA A 391 -3.09 11.65 -3.70
CA ALA A 391 -3.96 12.82 -3.74
C ALA A 391 -3.77 13.65 -5.01
N VAL A 392 -2.52 13.82 -5.44
CA VAL A 392 -2.20 14.51 -6.69
C VAL A 392 -2.72 13.71 -7.89
N ALA A 393 -2.50 12.40 -7.94
CA ALA A 393 -2.99 11.57 -9.04
C ALA A 393 -4.52 11.64 -9.17
N ARG A 394 -5.24 11.60 -8.05
CA ARG A 394 -6.70 11.82 -8.03
C ARG A 394 -7.08 13.19 -8.54
N LYS A 395 -6.39 14.25 -8.10
CA LYS A 395 -6.67 15.61 -8.56
C LYS A 395 -6.46 15.77 -10.06
N VAL A 396 -5.40 15.17 -10.60
CA VAL A 396 -5.14 15.16 -12.05
C VAL A 396 -6.29 14.49 -12.81
N GLN A 397 -6.77 13.33 -12.32
CA GLN A 397 -7.90 12.63 -12.94
C GLN A 397 -9.20 13.45 -12.87
N GLU A 398 -9.50 14.07 -11.72
CA GLU A 398 -10.68 14.91 -11.53
C GLU A 398 -10.65 16.15 -12.45
N ASP A 399 -9.53 16.85 -12.54
CA ASP A 399 -9.37 18.05 -13.37
C ASP A 399 -9.44 17.69 -14.88
N ASN A 400 -8.94 16.52 -15.28
CA ASN A 400 -9.05 16.05 -16.67
C ASN A 400 -10.48 15.63 -17.04
N GLN A 401 -11.19 14.93 -16.15
CA GLN A 401 -12.61 14.58 -16.38
C GLN A 401 -13.49 15.82 -16.51
N ALA A 402 -13.18 16.89 -15.76
CA ALA A 402 -13.89 18.17 -15.88
C ALA A 402 -13.58 18.93 -17.20
N ALA A 403 -12.47 18.62 -17.86
CA ALA A 403 -12.05 19.24 -19.11
C ALA A 403 -12.59 18.54 -20.37
N GLU A 404 -13.06 17.30 -20.27
CA GLU A 404 -13.76 16.62 -21.38
C GLU A 404 -15.15 17.24 -21.60
N PRO A 405 -15.45 17.81 -22.77
CA PRO A 405 -16.75 18.41 -23.03
C PRO A 405 -17.85 17.33 -23.03
N ALA A 406 -18.89 17.54 -22.23
CA ALA A 406 -20.12 16.74 -22.27
C ALA A 406 -20.82 16.93 -23.63
N GLY A 407 -20.41 16.20 -24.67
CA GLY A 407 -21.02 16.34 -25.98
C GLY A 407 -20.36 15.53 -27.09
N LEU A 408 -20.73 14.25 -27.20
CA LEU A 408 -20.82 13.51 -28.47
C LEU A 408 -21.66 12.22 -28.29
N HIS A 409 -22.84 12.36 -27.67
CA HIS A 409 -23.93 11.38 -27.76
C HIS A 409 -25.23 12.10 -28.13
N ALA A 410 -25.24 12.71 -29.30
CA ALA A 410 -26.44 13.04 -30.06
C ALA A 410 -26.03 13.12 -31.53
N GLY A 411 -26.35 12.09 -32.30
CA GLY A 411 -26.07 11.93 -33.72
C GLY A 411 -26.64 10.62 -34.21
#